data_AF-A0A661MUQ9-F1
#
_entry.id   AF-A0A661MUQ9-F1
#
_cell.length_a   1.000
_cell.length_b   1.000
_cell.length_c   1.000
_cell.angle_alpha   90.00
_cell.angle_beta   90.00
_cell.angle_gamma   90.00
#
_symmetry.space_group_name_H-M   'P 1'
#
loop_
_entity.id
_entity.type
_entity.pdbx_description
1 polymer ?
#
loop_
_entity_poly.entity_id
_entity_poly.type
_entity_poly.pdbx_seq_one_letter_code
_entity_poly.pdbx_strand_id
1 'polypeptide(L)'
;MRLGKLWGSPLAIVLVGVAVASLWTLGYGASTSSADASPTTPAAIDESGVLAAVRSRQRMGPKLLRPPPNDVLGLDIAIEDRDGTSMAVLHRALARAAAGEGQARLAFYGASHVAGDIFTGYIRRELQARFGDAGHGFLVPVHPWRTYRHRDINIESDGKQWETQRIRVGDSEVERVGLAGIAMMSKRPGSFGAVYTAQEGDYGRTAGFFELYYLKHPRGGDMDVLIDGRKARRISTRASKISTGYATFRLPDAPHRFEIRTLSKRPVWVFGLAVERDRPGVVVDTLGINGSRVRYQLLWDDEVYREHLRRRKPDLVVLAYGTNESGDESPIEDYERDLRAVVERLRDTVPEASCLLIGPSDRPMQVEERVFEDRARTARLIEVQHRVALEHGCGFFDLVAFQGGALSMLQWAASDPAYASQDHVHYTRVGYRRLGEVLLSALLEGMPASGDRELASASVEVDDAGAAEASPAR
;
A
#
# COMPACT_ATOMS: atom_id res chain seq x y z
N MET A 1 15.46 -41.17 -55.30
CA MET A 1 14.95 -40.36 -56.43
C MET A 1 13.49 -40.73 -56.62
N ARG A 2 12.60 -39.72 -56.77
CA ARG A 2 11.11 -39.77 -56.85
C ARG A 2 10.37 -39.87 -55.50
N LEU A 3 9.22 -39.23 -55.27
CA LEU A 3 8.54 -37.99 -55.73
C LEU A 3 7.14 -37.98 -55.03
N GLY A 4 6.60 -36.80 -54.69
CA GLY A 4 5.15 -36.55 -54.52
C GLY A 4 4.66 -36.37 -53.07
N LYS A 5 4.28 -35.15 -52.62
CA LYS A 5 3.00 -34.39 -52.82
C LYS A 5 1.77 -35.10 -52.20
N LEU A 6 1.23 -34.62 -51.08
CA LEU A 6 0.20 -33.57 -50.86
C LEU A 6 -1.24 -34.14 -50.73
N TRP A 7 -1.86 -33.83 -49.57
CA TRP A 7 -3.31 -33.67 -49.26
C TRP A 7 -4.12 -34.99 -49.18
N GLY A 8 -5.08 -35.22 -48.28
CA GLY A 8 -5.80 -34.45 -47.28
C GLY A 8 -7.13 -35.21 -46.98
N SER A 9 -7.70 -35.05 -45.76
CA SER A 9 -9.07 -35.46 -45.33
C SER A 9 -9.27 -36.91 -44.82
N PRO A 10 -10.30 -37.22 -44.00
CA PRO A 10 -10.60 -36.71 -42.66
C PRO A 10 -10.95 -37.87 -41.69
N LEU A 11 -10.00 -38.72 -41.28
CA LEU A 11 -10.37 -39.87 -40.43
C LEU A 11 -9.26 -40.43 -39.53
N ALA A 12 -8.26 -39.61 -39.18
CA ALA A 12 -7.09 -40.04 -38.43
C ALA A 12 -6.80 -39.20 -37.17
N ILE A 13 -7.84 -38.77 -36.44
CA ILE A 13 -7.71 -38.22 -35.08
C ILE A 13 -8.85 -38.78 -34.21
N VAL A 14 -8.92 -40.11 -34.05
CA VAL A 14 -9.78 -40.75 -33.03
C VAL A 14 -9.07 -41.88 -32.26
N LEU A 15 -7.84 -42.28 -32.60
CA LEU A 15 -7.17 -43.43 -31.96
C LEU A 15 -5.78 -43.14 -31.36
N VAL A 16 -5.65 -42.00 -30.67
CA VAL A 16 -4.54 -41.76 -29.70
C VAL A 16 -5.08 -41.26 -28.34
N GLY A 17 -6.40 -41.38 -28.11
CA GLY A 17 -7.08 -40.82 -26.95
C GLY A 17 -7.22 -41.70 -25.70
N VAL A 18 -6.57 -42.87 -25.58
CA VAL A 18 -6.90 -43.84 -24.50
C VAL A 18 -5.68 -44.46 -23.79
N ALA A 19 -4.56 -43.75 -23.61
CA ALA A 19 -3.42 -44.36 -22.87
C ALA A 19 -2.67 -43.47 -21.87
N VAL A 20 -3.19 -42.31 -21.46
CA VAL A 20 -2.58 -41.50 -20.37
C VAL A 20 -3.63 -40.92 -19.40
N ALA A 21 -4.79 -41.55 -19.28
CA ALA A 21 -5.86 -41.12 -18.38
C ALA A 21 -6.18 -42.19 -17.32
N SER A 22 -5.21 -42.51 -16.47
CA SER A 22 -5.48 -43.24 -15.22
C SER A 22 -4.23 -43.28 -14.36
N LEU A 23 -4.04 -42.25 -13.54
CA LEU A 23 -3.45 -42.27 -12.19
C LEU A 23 -3.48 -40.83 -11.68
N TRP A 24 -3.79 -40.65 -10.40
CA TRP A 24 -3.99 -39.38 -9.67
C TRP A 24 -5.43 -38.88 -9.55
N THR A 25 -6.32 -39.77 -9.11
CA THR A 25 -7.31 -39.44 -8.07
C THR A 25 -7.49 -40.65 -7.16
N LEU A 26 -7.69 -40.37 -5.86
CA LEU A 26 -8.00 -41.26 -4.72
C LEU A 26 -6.81 -41.74 -3.87
N GLY A 27 -6.68 -41.07 -2.73
CA GLY A 27 -5.87 -41.45 -1.58
C GLY A 27 -6.15 -40.54 -0.37
N TYR A 28 -7.40 -40.13 -0.16
CA TYR A 28 -7.87 -39.64 1.14
C TYR A 28 -8.01 -40.88 2.03
N GLY A 29 -7.00 -41.14 2.85
CA GLY A 29 -6.99 -42.17 3.87
C GLY A 29 -6.53 -41.55 5.17
N ALA A 30 -7.45 -41.43 6.12
CA ALA A 30 -7.16 -40.99 7.46
C ALA A 30 -6.11 -41.90 8.11
N SER A 31 -4.98 -41.32 8.49
CA SER A 31 -4.11 -41.87 9.53
C SER A 31 -4.03 -40.82 10.64
N THR A 32 -4.87 -41.00 11.65
CA THR A 32 -4.69 -40.44 12.97
C THR A 32 -3.43 -41.08 13.59
N SER A 33 -2.30 -40.38 13.54
CA SER A 33 -1.27 -40.55 14.57
C SER A 33 -1.31 -39.31 15.45
N SER A 34 -1.96 -39.45 16.59
CA SER A 34 -1.85 -38.55 17.73
C SER A 34 -0.38 -38.51 18.17
N ALA A 35 0.37 -37.53 17.67
CA ALA A 35 1.51 -37.01 18.41
C ALA A 35 0.91 -36.01 19.40
N ASP A 36 0.99 -36.34 20.68
CA ASP A 36 0.70 -35.43 21.79
C ASP A 36 1.64 -34.22 21.71
N ALA A 37 1.31 -33.26 20.85
CA ALA A 37 1.79 -31.90 20.96
C ALA A 37 0.82 -31.20 21.91
N SER A 38 1.13 -31.25 23.19
CA SER A 38 0.53 -30.28 24.12
C SER A 38 0.83 -28.88 23.56
N PRO A 39 -0.16 -27.97 23.51
CA PRO A 39 0.07 -26.62 23.01
C PRO A 39 1.11 -25.96 23.90
N THR A 40 2.35 -25.86 23.40
CA THR A 40 3.37 -25.07 24.05
C THR A 40 2.93 -23.63 23.94
N THR A 41 2.59 -23.03 25.09
CA THR A 41 2.49 -21.58 25.28
C THR A 41 3.60 -20.90 24.48
N PRO A 42 3.32 -19.82 23.72
CA PRO A 42 4.36 -19.07 23.04
C PRO A 42 5.51 -18.81 24.02
N ALA A 43 6.73 -19.20 23.66
CA ALA A 43 7.90 -18.90 24.49
C ALA A 43 7.91 -17.38 24.70
N ALA A 44 7.94 -16.95 25.97
CA ALA A 44 7.95 -15.54 26.33
C ALA A 44 9.09 -14.85 25.56
N ILE A 45 8.75 -13.78 24.83
CA ILE A 45 9.73 -12.96 24.13
C ILE A 45 10.63 -12.33 25.21
N ASP A 46 11.92 -12.65 25.21
CA ASP A 46 12.89 -12.04 26.13
C ASP A 46 13.04 -10.55 25.81
N GLU A 47 12.42 -9.71 26.63
CA GLU A 47 12.45 -8.24 26.56
C GLU A 47 13.88 -7.70 26.46
N SER A 48 14.82 -8.29 27.20
CA SER A 48 16.20 -7.84 27.25
C SER A 48 16.95 -8.20 25.96
N GLY A 49 16.67 -9.37 25.39
CA GLY A 49 17.19 -9.83 24.11
C GLY A 49 16.69 -9.00 22.92
N VAL A 50 15.40 -8.67 22.87
CA VAL A 50 14.84 -7.87 21.76
C VAL A 50 15.32 -6.42 21.80
N LEU A 51 15.29 -5.78 22.98
CA LEU A 51 15.80 -4.42 23.11
C LEU A 51 17.31 -4.34 22.89
N ALA A 52 18.08 -5.37 23.27
CA ALA A 52 19.51 -5.43 22.97
C ALA A 52 19.80 -5.66 21.48
N ALA A 53 18.98 -6.46 20.79
CA ALA A 53 19.16 -6.75 19.36
C ALA A 53 18.86 -5.55 18.44
N VAL A 54 18.00 -4.62 18.88
CA VAL A 54 17.65 -3.40 18.11
C VAL A 54 18.56 -2.21 18.48
N ARG A 55 19.31 -2.30 19.59
CA ARG A 55 20.23 -1.24 20.03
C ARG A 55 21.55 -1.30 19.28
N SER A 56 21.76 -0.34 18.38
CA SER A 56 23.09 -0.02 17.85
C SER A 56 23.72 1.10 18.68
N ARG A 57 25.02 1.40 18.47
CA ARG A 57 25.65 2.59 19.08
C ARG A 57 24.96 3.91 18.69
N GLN A 58 24.09 3.91 17.68
CA GLN A 58 23.45 5.09 17.11
C GLN A 58 21.91 5.12 17.24
N ARG A 59 21.25 3.97 17.43
CA ARG A 59 19.79 3.86 17.54
C ARG A 59 19.39 3.03 18.76
N MET A 60 18.46 3.56 19.56
CA MET A 60 17.97 2.91 20.78
C MET A 60 16.82 1.91 20.56
N GLY A 61 16.23 1.94 19.36
CA GLY A 61 15.03 1.17 19.00
C GLY A 61 13.73 1.87 19.44
N PRO A 62 12.58 1.35 18.98
CA PRO A 62 11.30 1.96 19.28
C PRO A 62 10.90 1.73 20.74
N LYS A 63 10.16 2.69 21.30
CA LYS A 63 9.50 2.54 22.60
C LYS A 63 8.38 1.51 22.50
N LEU A 64 8.20 0.70 23.54
CA LEU A 64 7.00 -0.14 23.70
C LEU A 64 5.81 0.71 24.18
N LEU A 65 4.70 0.62 23.47
CA LEU A 65 3.42 1.24 23.83
C LEU A 65 2.72 0.50 24.95
N ARG A 66 2.92 -0.81 25.00
CA ARG A 66 2.39 -1.72 26.03
C ARG A 66 3.43 -2.78 26.36
N PRO A 67 3.40 -3.36 27.57
CA PRO A 67 4.18 -4.55 27.87
C PRO A 67 3.90 -5.64 26.83
N PRO A 68 4.90 -6.46 26.44
CA PRO A 68 4.72 -7.52 25.46
C PRO A 68 3.58 -8.44 25.91
N PRO A 69 2.58 -8.71 25.05
CA PRO A 69 1.59 -9.72 25.37
C PRO A 69 2.27 -11.09 25.45
N ASN A 70 2.02 -11.83 26.53
CA ASN A 70 2.62 -13.16 26.74
C ASN A 70 2.06 -14.23 25.76
N ASP A 71 0.93 -13.95 25.10
CA ASP A 71 0.16 -14.90 24.31
C ASP A 71 -0.01 -14.50 22.83
N VAL A 72 0.49 -13.32 22.43
CA VAL A 72 0.32 -12.79 21.06
C VAL A 72 1.68 -12.38 20.50
N LEU A 73 1.99 -12.83 19.27
CA LEU A 73 3.20 -12.39 18.57
C LEU A 73 3.05 -10.94 18.06
N GLY A 74 4.18 -10.25 17.95
CA GLY A 74 4.23 -8.85 17.51
C GLY A 74 4.18 -7.88 18.69
N LEU A 75 5.24 -7.11 18.85
CA LEU A 75 5.39 -6.12 19.91
C LEU A 75 4.60 -4.85 19.60
N ASP A 76 3.90 -4.31 20.60
CA ASP A 76 3.23 -3.02 20.48
C ASP A 76 4.29 -1.89 20.53
N ILE A 77 4.85 -1.54 19.37
CA ILE A 77 5.91 -0.52 19.24
C ILE A 77 5.38 0.83 18.78
N ALA A 78 6.01 1.91 19.24
CA ALA A 78 5.78 3.27 18.80
C ALA A 78 6.43 3.56 17.43
N ILE A 79 5.99 4.63 16.77
CA ILE A 79 6.75 5.24 15.68
C ILE A 79 7.94 5.98 16.29
N GLU A 80 9.13 5.77 15.74
CA GLU A 80 10.31 6.57 16.06
C GLU A 80 10.30 7.85 15.22
N ASP A 81 10.36 9.00 15.87
CA ASP A 81 10.55 10.28 15.21
C ASP A 81 11.42 11.21 16.06
N ARG A 82 11.71 12.40 15.54
CA ARG A 82 12.69 13.32 16.14
C ARG A 82 12.15 14.01 17.40
N ASP A 83 10.87 14.35 17.43
CA ASP A 83 10.27 15.23 18.44
C ASP A 83 8.80 14.89 18.79
N GLY A 84 8.29 13.75 18.36
CA GLY A 84 6.92 13.30 18.60
C GLY A 84 5.87 13.91 17.68
N THR A 85 6.26 14.69 16.66
CA THR A 85 5.30 15.48 15.86
C THR A 85 5.11 15.00 14.43
N SER A 86 5.78 13.91 14.01
CA SER A 86 5.74 13.45 12.61
C SER A 86 4.31 13.16 12.09
N MET A 87 3.40 12.74 12.98
CA MET A 87 2.01 12.42 12.67
C MET A 87 1.00 13.56 12.93
N ALA A 88 1.46 14.75 13.31
CA ALA A 88 0.57 15.85 13.71
C ALA A 88 -0.42 16.31 12.62
N VAL A 89 -0.01 16.27 11.34
CA VAL A 89 -0.89 16.61 10.21
C VAL A 89 -1.98 15.56 10.05
N LEU A 90 -1.61 14.28 10.10
CA LEU A 90 -2.56 13.18 10.09
C LEU A 90 -3.58 13.34 11.23
N HIS A 91 -3.13 13.61 12.46
CA HIS A 91 -4.02 13.79 13.61
C HIS A 91 -5.02 14.92 13.40
N ARG A 92 -4.57 16.09 12.90
CA ARG A 92 -5.47 17.20 12.54
C ARG A 92 -6.47 16.81 11.45
N ALA A 93 -6.03 16.06 10.45
CA ALA A 93 -6.90 15.59 9.37
C ALA A 93 -7.97 14.62 9.88
N LEU A 94 -7.60 13.67 10.74
CA LEU A 94 -8.52 12.73 11.37
C LEU A 94 -9.50 13.45 12.31
N ALA A 95 -9.04 14.45 13.07
CA ALA A 95 -9.91 15.28 13.90
C ALA A 95 -10.93 16.06 13.07
N ARG A 96 -10.50 16.66 11.94
CA ARG A 96 -11.38 17.31 10.95
C ARG A 96 -12.42 16.33 10.38
N ALA A 97 -12.02 15.09 10.08
CA ALA A 97 -12.93 14.06 9.62
C ALA A 97 -13.97 13.68 10.68
N ALA A 98 -13.54 13.46 11.93
CA ALA A 98 -14.45 13.21 13.06
C ALA A 98 -15.43 14.37 13.30
N ALA A 99 -15.01 15.62 13.10
CA ALA A 99 -15.86 16.80 13.23
C ALA A 99 -16.86 16.97 12.07
N GLY A 100 -16.78 16.14 11.02
CA GLY A 100 -17.62 16.28 9.84
C GLY A 100 -17.21 17.44 8.91
N GLU A 101 -15.98 17.94 9.04
CA GLU A 101 -15.51 19.15 8.36
C GLU A 101 -14.67 18.85 7.11
N GLY A 102 -14.33 17.58 6.86
CA GLY A 102 -13.55 17.20 5.68
C GLY A 102 -13.13 15.75 5.69
N GLN A 103 -12.17 15.42 4.83
CA GLN A 103 -11.63 14.08 4.71
C GLN A 103 -10.18 14.01 5.18
N ALA A 104 -9.75 12.85 5.66
CA ALA A 104 -8.35 12.51 5.90
C ALA A 104 -7.88 11.48 4.85
N ARG A 105 -6.72 11.71 4.24
CA ARG A 105 -6.22 10.91 3.12
C ARG A 105 -4.85 10.34 3.42
N LEU A 106 -4.76 9.01 3.40
CA LEU A 106 -3.51 8.29 3.63
C LEU A 106 -3.09 7.59 2.33
N ALA A 107 -1.84 7.74 1.91
CA ALA A 107 -1.30 7.05 0.74
C ALA A 107 -0.19 6.08 1.17
N PHE A 108 -0.42 4.78 1.02
CA PHE A 108 0.55 3.74 1.34
C PHE A 108 1.24 3.25 0.07
N TYR A 109 2.49 3.66 -0.13
CA TYR A 109 3.38 3.07 -1.14
C TYR A 109 4.12 1.88 -0.56
N GLY A 110 4.31 0.84 -1.36
CA GLY A 110 5.18 -0.25 -0.93
C GLY A 110 5.31 -1.41 -1.90
N ALA A 111 5.85 -2.51 -1.38
CA ALA A 111 6.01 -3.76 -2.11
C ALA A 111 4.82 -4.72 -1.90
N SER A 112 5.09 -6.04 -1.81
CA SER A 112 4.07 -7.08 -1.66
C SER A 112 3.26 -7.00 -0.37
N HIS A 113 3.87 -6.55 0.74
CA HIS A 113 3.16 -6.35 2.01
C HIS A 113 1.99 -5.36 1.88
N VAL A 114 2.22 -4.24 1.17
CA VAL A 114 1.18 -3.24 0.86
C VAL A 114 0.23 -3.75 -0.22
N ALA A 115 0.77 -4.35 -1.30
CA ALA A 115 -0.03 -4.84 -2.43
C ALA A 115 -1.06 -5.92 -2.04
N GLY A 116 -0.80 -6.63 -0.93
CA GLY A 116 -1.73 -7.61 -0.38
C GLY A 116 -3.01 -7.00 0.17
N ASP A 117 -3.02 -5.70 0.48
CA ASP A 117 -4.12 -4.91 1.04
C ASP A 117 -4.74 -5.49 2.34
N ILE A 118 -3.98 -6.29 3.09
CA ILE A 118 -4.49 -6.91 4.32
C ILE A 118 -4.36 -5.94 5.49
N PHE A 119 -3.15 -5.45 5.77
CA PHE A 119 -2.92 -4.52 6.89
C PHE A 119 -3.42 -3.10 6.57
N THR A 120 -3.20 -2.61 5.35
CA THR A 120 -3.75 -1.32 4.89
C THR A 120 -5.28 -1.36 4.83
N GLY A 121 -5.86 -2.48 4.40
CA GLY A 121 -7.31 -2.68 4.42
C GLY A 121 -7.88 -2.76 5.85
N TYR A 122 -7.13 -3.32 6.80
CA TYR A 122 -7.49 -3.26 8.22
C TYR A 122 -7.48 -1.81 8.73
N ILE A 123 -6.38 -1.08 8.53
CA ILE A 123 -6.26 0.34 8.90
C ILE A 123 -7.38 1.18 8.28
N ARG A 124 -7.67 0.97 6.98
CA ARG A 124 -8.79 1.66 6.29
C ARG A 124 -10.10 1.44 7.03
N ARG A 125 -10.46 0.20 7.34
CA ARG A 125 -11.74 -0.11 8.01
C ARG A 125 -11.84 0.51 9.40
N GLU A 126 -10.79 0.36 10.21
CA GLU A 126 -10.80 0.88 11.58
C GLU A 126 -10.87 2.41 11.61
N LEU A 127 -10.11 3.08 10.75
CA LEU A 127 -10.17 4.53 10.62
C LEU A 127 -11.54 4.98 10.08
N GLN A 128 -12.11 4.29 9.10
CA GLN A 128 -13.42 4.64 8.56
C GLN A 128 -14.55 4.41 9.57
N ALA A 129 -14.46 3.35 10.39
CA ALA A 129 -15.40 3.11 11.47
C ALA A 129 -15.36 4.22 12.52
N ARG A 130 -14.16 4.74 12.84
CA ARG A 130 -13.97 5.78 13.86
C ARG A 130 -14.22 7.22 13.37
N PHE A 131 -13.82 7.52 12.14
CA PHE A 131 -13.75 8.91 11.62
C PHE A 131 -14.66 9.16 10.41
N GLY A 132 -15.42 8.14 9.98
CA GLY A 132 -16.32 8.20 8.83
C GLY A 132 -15.73 7.54 7.58
N ASP A 133 -16.60 6.93 6.78
CA ASP A 133 -16.22 6.28 5.52
C ASP A 133 -16.36 7.26 4.33
N ALA A 134 -15.21 7.64 3.76
CA ALA A 134 -15.12 8.45 2.55
C ALA A 134 -14.78 7.64 1.28
N GLY A 135 -14.82 6.30 1.36
CA GLY A 135 -14.65 5.37 0.24
C GLY A 135 -13.26 4.74 0.12
N HIS A 136 -13.04 4.03 -0.98
CA HIS A 136 -11.92 3.10 -1.16
C HIS A 136 -10.60 3.75 -1.58
N GLY A 137 -10.67 4.96 -2.13
CA GLY A 137 -9.49 5.65 -2.65
C GLY A 137 -9.08 5.12 -4.02
N PHE A 138 -7.77 5.14 -4.28
CA PHE A 138 -7.19 4.89 -5.59
C PHE A 138 -6.89 3.40 -5.84
N LEU A 139 -7.36 2.89 -6.97
CA LEU A 139 -7.07 1.54 -7.46
C LEU A 139 -6.98 1.49 -8.99
N VAL A 140 -6.55 0.36 -9.54
CA VAL A 140 -6.52 0.15 -10.99
C VAL A 140 -7.78 -0.60 -11.42
N PRO A 141 -8.56 -0.11 -12.40
CA PRO A 141 -9.84 -0.72 -12.81
C PRO A 141 -9.67 -1.98 -13.69
N VAL A 142 -8.44 -2.47 -13.84
CA VAL A 142 -8.07 -3.67 -14.60
C VAL A 142 -6.98 -4.37 -13.79
N HIS A 143 -7.02 -5.69 -13.70
CA HIS A 143 -6.01 -6.43 -12.93
C HIS A 143 -4.62 -6.32 -13.58
N PRO A 144 -3.63 -5.64 -12.96
CA PRO A 144 -2.27 -5.58 -13.48
C PRO A 144 -1.51 -6.91 -13.33
N TRP A 145 -1.95 -7.76 -12.41
CA TRP A 145 -1.50 -9.14 -12.21
C TRP A 145 -2.63 -9.97 -11.55
N ARG A 146 -2.52 -11.30 -11.61
CA ARG A 146 -3.58 -12.24 -11.19
C ARG A 146 -4.03 -12.07 -9.73
N THR A 147 -3.12 -11.71 -8.84
CA THR A 147 -3.38 -11.57 -7.39
C THR A 147 -3.65 -10.13 -6.95
N TYR A 148 -3.78 -9.18 -7.89
CA TYR A 148 -4.15 -7.82 -7.55
C TYR A 148 -5.55 -7.80 -6.95
N ARG A 149 -5.70 -7.10 -5.84
CA ARG A 149 -6.96 -7.00 -5.11
C ARG A 149 -7.00 -5.69 -4.35
N HIS A 150 -8.21 -5.25 -4.06
CA HIS A 150 -8.49 -4.17 -3.14
C HIS A 150 -9.68 -4.65 -2.30
N ARG A 151 -9.54 -4.69 -0.98
CA ARG A 151 -10.58 -5.25 -0.11
C ARG A 151 -11.82 -4.37 -0.16
N ASP A 152 -12.98 -5.02 -0.07
CA ASP A 152 -14.30 -4.39 0.02
C ASP A 152 -14.75 -3.65 -1.25
N ILE A 153 -14.03 -3.81 -2.36
CA ILE A 153 -14.46 -3.36 -3.68
C ILE A 153 -14.13 -4.44 -4.71
N ASN A 154 -14.95 -4.58 -5.73
CA ASN A 154 -14.76 -5.60 -6.74
C ASN A 154 -14.15 -5.01 -8.01
N ILE A 155 -13.30 -5.82 -8.66
CA ILE A 155 -12.68 -5.50 -9.94
C ILE A 155 -13.03 -6.62 -10.91
N GLU A 156 -13.44 -6.27 -12.11
CA GLU A 156 -13.73 -7.20 -13.20
C GLU A 156 -13.10 -6.65 -14.48
N SER A 157 -12.41 -7.48 -15.26
CA SER A 157 -11.75 -7.00 -16.47
C SER A 157 -11.40 -8.14 -17.41
N ASP A 158 -11.28 -7.85 -18.69
CA ASP A 158 -10.72 -8.78 -19.68
C ASP A 158 -9.19 -8.72 -19.72
N GLY A 159 -8.54 -8.81 -18.55
CA GLY A 159 -7.13 -8.43 -18.32
C GLY A 159 -6.09 -8.96 -19.31
N LYS A 160 -6.33 -10.09 -20.00
CA LYS A 160 -5.46 -10.60 -21.09
C LYS A 160 -5.40 -9.69 -22.32
N GLN A 161 -6.32 -8.74 -22.44
CA GLN A 161 -6.35 -7.74 -23.51
C GLN A 161 -5.63 -6.45 -23.13
N TRP A 162 -5.18 -6.33 -21.88
CA TRP A 162 -4.46 -5.19 -21.36
C TRP A 162 -3.00 -5.55 -21.12
N GLU A 163 -2.12 -4.60 -21.40
CA GLU A 163 -0.70 -4.67 -21.09
C GLU A 163 -0.41 -3.84 -19.84
N THR A 164 0.20 -4.46 -18.83
CA THR A 164 0.63 -3.78 -17.61
C THR A 164 1.99 -3.10 -17.83
N GLN A 165 2.00 -1.77 -17.77
CA GLN A 165 3.21 -0.95 -17.67
C GLN A 165 3.59 -0.80 -16.20
N ARG A 166 4.81 -1.20 -15.84
CA ARG A 166 5.41 -1.05 -14.50
C ARG A 166 6.91 -1.25 -14.59
N ILE A 167 7.66 -0.72 -13.63
CA ILE A 167 9.10 -1.02 -13.47
C ILE A 167 9.30 -2.50 -13.10
N ARG A 168 10.22 -3.17 -13.79
CA ARG A 168 10.73 -4.51 -13.48
C ARG A 168 12.22 -4.45 -13.15
N VAL A 169 12.73 -5.54 -12.58
CA VAL A 169 14.17 -5.69 -12.34
C VAL A 169 14.90 -5.62 -13.69
N GLY A 170 15.87 -4.71 -13.79
CA GLY A 170 16.68 -4.50 -15.00
C GLY A 170 16.16 -3.42 -15.94
N ASP A 171 14.96 -2.87 -15.71
CA ASP A 171 14.47 -1.74 -16.50
C ASP A 171 15.26 -0.47 -16.15
N SER A 172 15.69 0.29 -17.17
CA SER A 172 16.31 1.60 -17.02
C SER A 172 15.32 2.75 -17.13
N GLU A 173 14.20 2.55 -17.83
CA GLU A 173 13.12 3.51 -18.00
C GLU A 173 11.78 2.79 -18.20
N VAL A 174 10.68 3.37 -17.72
CA VAL A 174 9.32 3.00 -18.15
C VAL A 174 8.59 4.27 -18.53
N GLU A 175 8.12 4.32 -19.78
CA GLU A 175 7.68 5.60 -20.34
C GLU A 175 6.49 6.25 -19.59
N ARG A 176 5.57 5.46 -18.99
CA ARG A 176 4.21 5.97 -18.65
C ARG A 176 3.54 5.20 -17.51
N VAL A 177 3.95 5.45 -16.27
CA VAL A 177 3.21 4.98 -15.07
C VAL A 177 2.61 6.16 -14.30
N GLY A 178 1.48 5.93 -13.63
CA GLY A 178 0.79 6.96 -12.85
C GLY A 178 1.10 6.88 -11.35
N LEU A 179 0.22 7.46 -10.53
CA LEU A 179 0.29 7.50 -9.06
C LEU A 179 0.73 6.18 -8.43
N ALA A 180 0.17 5.05 -8.87
CA ALA A 180 0.41 3.74 -8.29
C ALA A 180 1.68 3.03 -8.82
N GLY A 181 2.51 3.72 -9.62
CA GLY A 181 3.65 3.11 -10.33
C GLY A 181 3.26 2.07 -11.38
N ILE A 182 2.00 2.10 -11.82
CA ILE A 182 1.40 1.20 -12.81
C ILE A 182 0.63 2.02 -13.84
N ALA A 183 0.53 1.53 -15.07
CA ALA A 183 -0.53 1.89 -16.01
C ALA A 183 -1.02 0.65 -16.77
N MET A 184 -2.27 0.68 -17.18
CA MET A 184 -2.88 -0.37 -18.01
C MET A 184 -3.10 0.17 -19.41
N MET A 185 -2.55 -0.51 -20.42
CA MET A 185 -2.63 -0.09 -21.82
C MET A 185 -3.37 -1.12 -22.67
N SER A 186 -4.31 -0.67 -23.50
CA SER A 186 -4.91 -1.53 -24.53
C SER A 186 -4.93 -0.85 -25.90
N LYS A 187 -4.70 -1.67 -26.94
CA LYS A 187 -4.86 -1.35 -28.37
C LYS A 187 -5.97 -2.19 -29.03
N ARG A 188 -6.82 -2.81 -28.22
CA ARG A 188 -7.91 -3.67 -28.71
C ARG A 188 -9.24 -2.96 -28.52
N PRO A 189 -10.09 -2.85 -29.55
CA PRO A 189 -11.48 -2.42 -29.36
C PRO A 189 -12.24 -3.42 -28.49
N GLY A 190 -13.09 -2.92 -27.60
CA GLY A 190 -13.93 -3.73 -26.73
C GLY A 190 -13.27 -4.20 -25.43
N SER A 191 -11.99 -3.89 -25.21
CA SER A 191 -11.35 -4.20 -23.93
C SER A 191 -11.99 -3.41 -22.80
N PHE A 192 -12.24 -4.07 -21.67
CA PHE A 192 -12.97 -3.48 -20.56
C PHE A 192 -12.30 -3.70 -19.21
N GLY A 193 -12.51 -2.72 -18.34
CA GLY A 193 -12.18 -2.80 -16.92
C GLY A 193 -13.32 -2.17 -16.14
N ALA A 194 -13.72 -2.82 -15.06
CA ALA A 194 -14.83 -2.38 -14.23
C ALA A 194 -14.46 -2.48 -12.75
N VAL A 195 -14.97 -1.51 -12.00
CA VAL A 195 -14.92 -1.48 -10.54
C VAL A 195 -16.36 -1.32 -10.05
N TYR A 196 -16.76 -2.11 -9.07
CA TYR A 196 -18.08 -2.00 -8.48
C TYR A 196 -18.07 -2.20 -6.98
N THR A 197 -18.99 -1.52 -6.31
CA THR A 197 -19.23 -1.63 -4.88
C THR A 197 -19.49 -3.08 -4.47
N ALA A 198 -19.15 -3.43 -3.24
CA ALA A 198 -19.41 -4.76 -2.70
C ALA A 198 -20.91 -5.11 -2.76
N GLN A 199 -21.19 -6.36 -3.14
CA GLN A 199 -22.56 -6.90 -3.21
C GLN A 199 -22.94 -7.71 -1.96
N GLU A 200 -21.96 -8.06 -1.14
CA GLU A 200 -22.09 -8.80 0.12
C GLU A 200 -21.20 -8.17 1.20
N GLY A 201 -21.46 -8.51 2.47
CA GLY A 201 -20.75 -7.96 3.63
C GLY A 201 -21.17 -6.53 3.99
N ASP A 202 -20.51 -5.98 5.01
CA ASP A 202 -20.89 -4.71 5.67
C ASP A 202 -20.17 -3.48 5.12
N TYR A 203 -19.11 -3.67 4.34
CA TYR A 203 -18.21 -2.59 3.88
C TYR A 203 -18.28 -2.39 2.37
N GLY A 204 -17.96 -1.18 1.91
CA GLY A 204 -17.83 -0.86 0.48
C GLY A 204 -19.10 -0.96 -0.34
N ARG A 205 -20.26 -0.83 0.30
CA ARG A 205 -21.59 -0.97 -0.31
C ARG A 205 -22.00 0.19 -1.21
N THR A 206 -21.42 1.37 -1.01
CA THR A 206 -21.79 2.58 -1.73
C THR A 206 -20.56 3.39 -2.13
N ALA A 207 -20.71 4.15 -3.21
CA ALA A 207 -19.77 5.18 -3.65
C ALA A 207 -20.58 6.34 -4.22
N GLY A 208 -20.02 7.54 -4.25
CA GLY A 208 -20.67 8.73 -4.83
C GLY A 208 -19.75 9.54 -5.73
N PHE A 209 -18.46 9.20 -5.77
CA PHE A 209 -17.45 9.93 -6.51
C PHE A 209 -16.50 8.97 -7.22
N PHE A 210 -16.32 9.19 -8.52
CA PHE A 210 -15.37 8.46 -9.35
C PHE A 210 -14.49 9.45 -10.09
N GLU A 211 -13.17 9.24 -10.07
CA GLU A 211 -12.25 10.01 -10.90
C GLU A 211 -11.29 9.09 -11.64
N LEU A 212 -11.43 9.05 -12.96
CA LEU A 212 -10.58 8.26 -13.85
C LEU A 212 -9.34 9.05 -14.24
N TYR A 213 -8.18 8.44 -14.05
CA TYR A 213 -6.87 8.97 -14.40
C TYR A 213 -6.35 8.26 -15.65
N TYR A 214 -6.02 9.01 -16.69
CA TYR A 214 -5.61 8.45 -17.99
C TYR A 214 -4.55 9.32 -18.66
N LEU A 215 -3.87 8.75 -19.66
CA LEU A 215 -2.89 9.48 -20.47
C LEU A 215 -3.57 10.13 -21.68
N LYS A 216 -3.27 11.39 -21.96
CA LYS A 216 -3.53 12.03 -23.25
C LYS A 216 -2.27 12.04 -24.11
N HIS A 217 -2.40 11.71 -25.39
CA HIS A 217 -1.26 11.72 -26.31
C HIS A 217 -1.65 11.78 -27.82
N PRO A 218 -0.74 12.12 -28.75
CA PRO A 218 -1.04 12.31 -30.18
C PRO A 218 -1.71 11.13 -30.91
N ARG A 219 -1.39 9.90 -30.51
CA ARG A 219 -1.97 8.68 -31.10
C ARG A 219 -3.06 8.06 -30.21
N GLY A 220 -3.59 8.80 -29.23
CA GLY A 220 -4.56 8.28 -28.27
C GLY A 220 -5.82 7.76 -28.94
N GLY A 221 -6.37 6.68 -28.38
CA GLY A 221 -7.66 6.13 -28.75
C GLY A 221 -8.84 6.80 -28.03
N ASP A 222 -10.02 6.23 -28.23
CA ASP A 222 -11.22 6.63 -27.51
C ASP A 222 -11.68 5.48 -26.60
N MET A 223 -12.29 5.84 -25.48
CA MET A 223 -12.95 4.90 -24.56
C MET A 223 -14.32 5.45 -24.16
N ASP A 224 -15.30 4.57 -23.99
CA ASP A 224 -16.56 4.89 -23.33
C ASP A 224 -16.43 4.58 -21.83
N VAL A 225 -16.98 5.45 -21.00
CA VAL A 225 -17.24 5.21 -19.58
C VAL A 225 -18.71 4.86 -19.44
N LEU A 226 -18.99 3.72 -18.83
CA LEU A 226 -20.33 3.26 -18.50
C LEU A 226 -20.49 3.28 -16.97
N ILE A 227 -21.64 3.77 -16.52
CA ILE A 227 -22.04 3.77 -15.11
C ILE A 227 -23.37 3.02 -15.06
N ASP A 228 -23.41 1.93 -14.28
CA ASP A 228 -24.59 1.08 -14.12
C ASP A 228 -25.15 0.58 -15.47
N GLY A 229 -24.23 0.21 -16.37
CA GLY A 229 -24.53 -0.28 -17.72
C GLY A 229 -24.93 0.80 -18.73
N ARG A 230 -25.06 2.06 -18.32
CA ARG A 230 -25.41 3.18 -19.21
C ARG A 230 -24.17 3.98 -19.56
N LYS A 231 -24.04 4.35 -20.83
CA LYS A 231 -22.94 5.21 -21.27
C LYS A 231 -23.04 6.59 -20.64
N ALA A 232 -22.09 6.92 -19.77
CA ALA A 232 -22.00 8.21 -19.09
C ALA A 232 -21.19 9.24 -19.89
N ARG A 233 -20.07 8.83 -20.50
CA ARG A 233 -19.20 9.73 -21.27
C ARG A 233 -18.38 8.98 -22.29
N ARG A 234 -18.13 9.58 -23.46
CA ARG A 234 -17.03 9.20 -24.35
C ARG A 234 -15.82 10.08 -24.08
N ILE A 235 -14.66 9.46 -23.87
CA ILE A 235 -13.40 10.15 -23.63
C ILE A 235 -12.48 9.89 -24.81
N SER A 236 -12.02 10.95 -25.46
CA SER A 236 -10.88 10.87 -26.37
C SER A 236 -9.60 11.09 -25.59
N THR A 237 -8.62 10.20 -25.77
CA THR A 237 -7.27 10.36 -25.21
C THR A 237 -6.31 11.00 -26.21
N ARG A 238 -6.80 11.49 -27.35
CA ARG A 238 -6.00 12.25 -28.31
C ARG A 238 -5.68 13.65 -27.77
N ALA A 239 -4.41 14.05 -27.85
CA ALA A 239 -3.96 15.43 -27.60
C ALA A 239 -2.73 15.76 -28.43
N SER A 240 -2.44 17.04 -28.65
CA SER A 240 -1.25 17.47 -29.41
C SER A 240 0.07 17.17 -28.70
N LYS A 241 0.06 17.13 -27.36
CA LYS A 241 1.20 16.79 -26.50
C LYS A 241 0.82 15.70 -25.51
N ILE A 242 1.83 15.01 -25.00
CA ILE A 242 1.66 14.07 -23.88
C ILE A 242 1.28 14.88 -22.63
N SER A 243 0.25 14.44 -21.93
CA SER A 243 -0.21 15.04 -20.67
C SER A 243 -1.11 14.06 -19.93
N THR A 244 -1.40 14.36 -18.67
CA THR A 244 -2.40 13.64 -17.87
C THR A 244 -3.82 14.09 -18.25
N GLY A 245 -4.78 13.19 -18.03
CA GLY A 245 -6.20 13.43 -18.21
C GLY A 245 -6.99 12.91 -17.01
N TYR A 246 -8.01 13.68 -16.62
CA TYR A 246 -8.89 13.33 -15.52
C TYR A 246 -10.35 13.44 -15.97
N ALA A 247 -11.15 12.44 -15.62
CA ALA A 247 -12.59 12.47 -15.82
C ALA A 247 -13.31 12.17 -14.51
N THR A 248 -13.99 13.18 -13.98
CA THR A 248 -14.72 13.12 -12.72
C THR A 248 -16.21 12.87 -12.95
N PHE A 249 -16.80 12.05 -12.08
CA PHE A 249 -18.21 11.70 -12.04
C PHE A 249 -18.70 11.78 -10.59
N ARG A 250 -19.70 12.62 -10.34
CA ARG A 250 -20.42 12.69 -9.07
C ARG A 250 -21.78 12.04 -9.24
N LEU A 251 -22.10 11.12 -8.35
CA LEU A 251 -23.31 10.29 -8.34
C LEU A 251 -23.94 10.35 -6.94
N PRO A 252 -25.22 9.98 -6.80
CA PRO A 252 -25.78 9.66 -5.49
C PRO A 252 -24.91 8.63 -4.77
N ASP A 253 -24.83 8.70 -3.43
CA ASP A 253 -24.07 7.71 -2.65
C ASP A 253 -24.85 6.39 -2.58
N ALA A 254 -24.61 5.51 -3.56
CA ALA A 254 -25.36 4.30 -3.79
C ALA A 254 -24.46 3.16 -4.33
N PRO A 255 -24.97 1.92 -4.43
CA PRO A 255 -24.26 0.86 -5.14
C PRO A 255 -24.08 1.23 -6.61
N HIS A 256 -22.85 1.15 -7.11
CA HIS A 256 -22.51 1.51 -8.49
C HIS A 256 -21.52 0.55 -9.13
N ARG A 257 -21.61 0.45 -10.46
CA ARG A 257 -20.60 -0.19 -11.32
C ARG A 257 -20.06 0.81 -12.32
N PHE A 258 -18.78 1.14 -12.18
CA PHE A 258 -18.02 1.98 -13.10
C PHE A 258 -17.24 1.09 -14.07
N GLU A 259 -17.46 1.24 -15.37
CA GLU A 259 -16.74 0.49 -16.41
C GLU A 259 -16.10 1.44 -17.43
N ILE A 260 -14.89 1.11 -17.85
CA ILE A 260 -14.26 1.65 -19.05
C ILE A 260 -14.29 0.62 -20.18
N ARG A 261 -14.48 1.08 -21.42
CA ARG A 261 -14.44 0.23 -22.61
C ARG A 261 -13.75 0.93 -23.77
N THR A 262 -12.67 0.34 -24.30
CA THR A 262 -11.92 0.89 -25.43
C THR A 262 -12.68 0.74 -26.75
N LEU A 263 -12.49 1.66 -27.68
CA LEU A 263 -13.30 1.72 -28.91
C LEU A 263 -12.51 1.52 -30.20
N SER A 264 -11.18 1.51 -30.14
CA SER A 264 -10.34 1.55 -31.34
C SER A 264 -9.04 0.77 -31.17
N LYS A 265 -8.32 0.60 -32.28
CA LYS A 265 -6.96 0.03 -32.28
C LYS A 265 -5.88 1.04 -31.85
N ARG A 266 -6.26 2.29 -31.61
CA ARG A 266 -5.36 3.31 -31.08
C ARG A 266 -5.21 3.12 -29.57
N PRO A 267 -4.01 3.27 -29.02
CA PRO A 267 -3.74 2.92 -27.64
C PRO A 267 -4.43 3.84 -26.63
N VAL A 268 -4.91 3.25 -25.54
CA VAL A 268 -5.49 3.92 -24.37
C VAL A 268 -4.71 3.47 -23.14
N TRP A 269 -4.19 4.41 -22.35
CA TRP A 269 -3.56 4.14 -21.07
C TRP A 269 -4.43 4.66 -19.94
N VAL A 270 -4.61 3.83 -18.92
CA VAL A 270 -5.33 4.14 -17.69
C VAL A 270 -4.36 4.00 -16.54
N PHE A 271 -4.21 5.07 -15.78
CA PHE A 271 -3.36 5.11 -14.59
C PHE A 271 -4.07 4.57 -13.35
N GLY A 272 -5.39 4.73 -13.29
CA GLY A 272 -6.21 4.23 -12.20
C GLY A 272 -7.53 4.98 -12.06
N LEU A 273 -8.23 4.69 -10.99
CA LEU A 273 -9.56 5.18 -10.64
C LEU A 273 -9.57 5.47 -9.15
N ALA A 274 -9.93 6.70 -8.76
CA ALA A 274 -10.34 6.98 -7.39
C ALA A 274 -11.83 6.65 -7.25
N VAL A 275 -12.18 5.85 -6.23
CA VAL A 275 -13.56 5.51 -5.86
C VAL A 275 -13.82 5.97 -4.44
N GLU A 276 -14.66 6.99 -4.29
CA GLU A 276 -14.86 7.71 -3.04
C GLU A 276 -16.32 8.06 -2.81
N ARG A 277 -16.60 8.65 -1.65
CA ARG A 277 -17.89 9.21 -1.25
C ARG A 277 -17.69 10.69 -0.99
N ASP A 278 -18.60 11.54 -1.48
CA ASP A 278 -18.51 13.01 -1.31
C ASP A 278 -19.04 13.43 0.07
N ARG A 279 -18.37 12.92 1.13
CA ARG A 279 -18.72 13.13 2.53
C ARG A 279 -17.48 13.13 3.43
N PRO A 280 -17.53 13.73 4.64
CA PRO A 280 -16.46 13.62 5.61
C PRO A 280 -16.10 12.18 5.95
N GLY A 281 -14.82 11.91 6.18
CA GLY A 281 -14.34 10.56 6.48
C GLY A 281 -12.89 10.31 6.08
N VAL A 282 -12.52 9.03 6.03
CA VAL A 282 -11.15 8.58 5.74
C VAL A 282 -11.09 7.87 4.40
N VAL A 283 -10.04 8.18 3.64
CA VAL A 283 -9.65 7.49 2.41
C VAL A 283 -8.24 6.95 2.58
N VAL A 284 -8.02 5.69 2.20
CA VAL A 284 -6.69 5.05 2.20
C VAL A 284 -6.38 4.54 0.81
N ASP A 285 -5.38 5.12 0.17
CA ASP A 285 -4.85 4.67 -1.13
C ASP A 285 -3.82 3.55 -0.89
N THR A 286 -4.08 2.34 -1.38
CA THR A 286 -3.16 1.18 -1.28
C THR A 286 -2.35 1.04 -2.58
N LEU A 287 -1.12 1.55 -2.59
CA LEU A 287 -0.27 1.72 -3.78
C LEU A 287 0.93 0.76 -3.77
N GLY A 288 0.63 -0.53 -3.57
CA GLY A 288 1.64 -1.58 -3.51
C GLY A 288 1.92 -2.25 -4.85
N ILE A 289 3.20 -2.53 -5.13
CA ILE A 289 3.63 -3.31 -6.30
C ILE A 289 4.46 -4.52 -5.83
N ASN A 290 4.01 -5.74 -6.15
CA ASN A 290 4.73 -6.97 -5.80
C ASN A 290 6.20 -6.94 -6.29
N GLY A 291 7.14 -7.20 -5.39
CA GLY A 291 8.58 -7.25 -5.70
C GLY A 291 9.24 -5.90 -5.96
N SER A 292 8.54 -4.79 -5.72
CA SER A 292 9.07 -3.44 -5.93
C SER A 292 10.13 -3.05 -4.91
N ARG A 293 10.95 -2.09 -5.31
CA ARG A 293 11.97 -1.42 -4.49
C ARG A 293 11.69 0.08 -4.47
N VAL A 294 12.11 0.76 -3.41
CA VAL A 294 11.89 2.21 -3.24
C VAL A 294 12.48 3.00 -4.40
N ARG A 295 13.70 2.64 -4.86
CA ARG A 295 14.38 3.31 -5.98
C ARG A 295 13.62 3.29 -7.30
N TYR A 296 12.68 2.35 -7.48
CA TYR A 296 11.88 2.30 -8.71
C TYR A 296 10.98 3.52 -8.87
N GLN A 297 10.67 4.23 -7.78
CA GLN A 297 9.93 5.49 -7.89
C GLN A 297 10.72 6.55 -8.67
N LEU A 298 12.05 6.56 -8.58
CA LEU A 298 12.91 7.49 -9.32
C LEU A 298 12.87 7.28 -10.84
N LEU A 299 12.40 6.11 -11.28
CA LEU A 299 12.22 5.78 -12.70
C LEU A 299 10.81 6.14 -13.22
N TRP A 300 9.94 6.64 -12.35
CA TRP A 300 8.62 7.13 -12.75
C TRP A 300 8.74 8.57 -13.27
N ASP A 301 7.97 8.89 -14.30
CA ASP A 301 7.87 10.25 -14.84
C ASP A 301 7.61 11.27 -13.71
N ASP A 302 8.51 12.26 -13.61
CA ASP A 302 8.49 13.22 -12.50
C ASP A 302 7.25 14.08 -12.48
N GLU A 303 6.90 14.66 -13.63
CA GLU A 303 5.77 15.55 -13.76
C GLU A 303 4.46 14.81 -13.45
N VAL A 304 4.28 13.62 -14.01
CA VAL A 304 3.08 12.79 -13.79
C VAL A 304 2.96 12.40 -12.32
N TYR A 305 4.01 11.87 -11.70
CA TYR A 305 3.96 11.50 -10.27
C TYR A 305 3.60 12.70 -9.40
N ARG A 306 4.30 13.83 -9.57
CA ARG A 306 4.11 15.03 -8.75
C ARG A 306 2.72 15.61 -8.94
N GLU A 307 2.22 15.64 -10.17
CA GLU A 307 0.88 16.09 -10.48
C GLU A 307 -0.18 15.19 -9.83
N HIS A 308 -0.05 13.88 -10.00
CA HIS A 308 -0.99 12.91 -9.43
C HIS A 308 -1.02 12.97 -7.91
N LEU A 309 0.15 12.99 -7.25
CA LEU A 309 0.23 13.02 -5.78
C LEU A 309 -0.35 14.34 -5.22
N ARG A 310 -0.02 15.49 -5.83
CA ARG A 310 -0.65 16.78 -5.48
C ARG A 310 -2.15 16.78 -5.71
N ARG A 311 -2.64 16.12 -6.76
CA ARG A 311 -4.07 15.99 -7.02
C ARG A 311 -4.78 15.16 -5.95
N ARG A 312 -4.14 14.10 -5.46
CA ARG A 312 -4.68 13.27 -4.36
C ARG A 312 -4.71 13.99 -3.02
N LYS A 313 -3.81 14.96 -2.79
CA LYS A 313 -3.72 15.75 -1.55
C LYS A 313 -3.71 14.88 -0.28
N PRO A 314 -2.73 13.96 -0.14
CA PRO A 314 -2.63 13.14 1.07
C PRO A 314 -2.30 13.99 2.30
N ASP A 315 -2.88 13.65 3.46
CA ASP A 315 -2.49 14.15 4.78
C ASP A 315 -1.38 13.28 5.40
N LEU A 316 -1.21 12.04 4.95
CA LEU A 316 -0.09 11.15 5.27
C LEU A 316 0.37 10.41 4.01
N VAL A 317 1.68 10.33 3.81
CA VAL A 317 2.28 9.39 2.86
C VAL A 317 3.22 8.42 3.58
N VAL A 318 3.06 7.13 3.29
CA VAL A 318 3.84 6.03 3.85
C VAL A 318 4.68 5.37 2.76
N LEU A 319 5.97 5.15 3.03
CA LEU A 319 6.90 4.40 2.18
C LEU A 319 7.29 3.08 2.88
N ALA A 320 6.66 1.98 2.50
CA ALA A 320 6.87 0.66 3.09
C ALA A 320 7.70 -0.25 2.15
N TYR A 321 9.02 -0.20 2.30
CA TYR A 321 10.00 -0.86 1.43
C TYR A 321 11.19 -1.42 2.24
N GLY A 322 12.08 -2.17 1.60
CA GLY A 322 13.28 -2.72 2.21
C GLY A 322 13.35 -4.24 2.17
N THR A 323 12.23 -4.96 2.27
CA THR A 323 12.23 -6.44 2.30
C THR A 323 12.81 -7.05 1.02
N ASN A 324 12.61 -6.39 -0.14
CA ASN A 324 13.23 -6.82 -1.39
C ASN A 324 14.68 -6.39 -1.47
N GLU A 325 14.97 -5.14 -1.09
CA GLU A 325 16.29 -4.53 -1.06
C GLU A 325 17.25 -5.24 -0.10
N SER A 326 16.75 -5.95 0.91
CA SER A 326 17.58 -6.79 1.78
C SER A 326 18.29 -7.89 1.02
N GLY A 327 17.75 -8.31 -0.13
CA GLY A 327 18.37 -9.29 -1.02
C GLY A 327 19.22 -8.70 -2.14
N ASP A 328 19.43 -7.38 -2.15
CA ASP A 328 20.26 -6.74 -3.17
C ASP A 328 21.74 -6.78 -2.77
N GLU A 329 22.61 -6.90 -3.77
CA GLU A 329 24.07 -6.91 -3.60
C GLU A 329 24.70 -5.53 -3.76
N SER A 330 23.93 -4.52 -4.16
CA SER A 330 24.45 -3.16 -4.37
C SER A 330 24.99 -2.56 -3.06
N PRO A 331 25.97 -1.64 -3.11
CA PRO A 331 26.40 -0.87 -1.94
C PRO A 331 25.22 -0.30 -1.14
N ILE A 332 25.36 -0.22 0.18
CA ILE A 332 24.30 0.33 1.04
C ILE A 332 24.16 1.84 0.86
N GLU A 333 25.25 2.49 0.46
CA GLU A 333 25.37 3.91 0.15
C GLU A 333 24.53 4.27 -1.09
N ASP A 334 24.46 3.38 -2.09
CA ASP A 334 23.57 3.55 -3.24
C ASP A 334 22.11 3.52 -2.81
N TYR A 335 21.77 2.60 -1.89
CA TYR A 335 20.42 2.53 -1.34
C TYR A 335 20.07 3.80 -0.55
N GLU A 336 20.99 4.31 0.27
CA GLU A 336 20.77 5.54 1.02
C GLU A 336 20.57 6.75 0.09
N ARG A 337 21.42 6.91 -0.93
CA ARG A 337 21.28 7.97 -1.92
C ARG A 337 19.92 7.91 -2.60
N ASP A 338 19.53 6.73 -3.07
CA ASP A 338 18.27 6.55 -3.80
C ASP A 338 17.06 6.77 -2.87
N LEU A 339 17.10 6.26 -1.63
CA LEU A 339 16.05 6.49 -0.63
C LEU A 339 15.90 7.98 -0.33
N ARG A 340 17.01 8.68 -0.09
CA ARG A 340 17.02 10.12 0.17
C ARG A 340 16.38 10.89 -0.97
N ALA A 341 16.75 10.61 -2.22
CA ALA A 341 16.14 11.24 -3.39
C ALA A 341 14.62 10.99 -3.51
N VAL A 342 14.14 9.79 -3.13
CA VAL A 342 12.70 9.49 -3.09
C VAL A 342 11.99 10.31 -2.01
N VAL A 343 12.57 10.38 -0.80
CA VAL A 343 11.99 11.14 0.32
C VAL A 343 12.00 12.64 0.03
N GLU A 344 13.10 13.18 -0.53
CA GLU A 344 13.18 14.58 -0.96
C GLU A 344 12.10 14.90 -2.01
N ARG A 345 11.98 14.09 -3.06
CA ARG A 345 10.93 14.26 -4.08
C ARG A 345 9.53 14.25 -3.46
N LEU A 346 9.28 13.37 -2.50
CA LEU A 346 8.02 13.31 -1.77
C LEU A 346 7.76 14.58 -0.96
N ARG A 347 8.72 15.01 -0.14
CA ARG A 347 8.62 16.21 0.70
C ARG A 347 8.47 17.48 -0.15
N ASP A 348 9.14 17.57 -1.29
CA ASP A 348 8.97 18.68 -2.23
C ASP A 348 7.56 18.73 -2.86
N THR A 349 6.94 17.56 -3.03
CA THR A 349 5.66 17.43 -3.75
C THR A 349 4.47 17.70 -2.84
N VAL A 350 4.52 17.21 -1.60
CA VAL A 350 3.47 17.34 -0.58
C VAL A 350 4.10 17.69 0.78
N PRO A 351 4.70 18.89 0.92
CA PRO A 351 5.47 19.27 2.10
C PRO A 351 4.65 19.30 3.39
N GLU A 352 3.34 19.54 3.26
CA GLU A 352 2.42 19.61 4.37
C GLU A 352 1.97 18.24 4.89
N ALA A 353 2.14 17.15 4.12
CA ALA A 353 1.71 15.83 4.56
C ALA A 353 2.62 15.30 5.69
N SER A 354 2.04 14.56 6.63
CA SER A 354 2.82 13.65 7.47
C SER A 354 3.55 12.62 6.61
N CYS A 355 4.71 12.16 7.07
CA CYS A 355 5.56 11.23 6.35
C CYS A 355 5.99 10.08 7.27
N LEU A 356 5.90 8.84 6.78
CA LEU A 356 6.30 7.65 7.53
C LEU A 356 7.07 6.68 6.63
N LEU A 357 8.22 6.20 7.09
CA LEU A 357 8.92 5.06 6.49
C LEU A 357 8.60 3.81 7.31
N ILE A 358 8.26 2.71 6.63
CA ILE A 358 8.11 1.40 7.26
C ILE A 358 9.26 0.52 6.78
N GLY A 359 10.05 0.04 7.74
CA GLY A 359 11.23 -0.80 7.57
C GLY A 359 10.99 -2.13 6.86
N PRO A 360 12.07 -2.81 6.43
CA PRO A 360 11.97 -4.20 5.98
C PRO A 360 11.43 -5.10 7.08
N SER A 361 10.62 -6.09 6.71
CA SER A 361 10.36 -7.24 7.57
C SER A 361 11.62 -8.11 7.73
N ASP A 362 11.66 -8.91 8.79
CA ASP A 362 12.66 -9.96 8.94
C ASP A 362 12.58 -10.94 7.77
N ARG A 363 13.72 -11.21 7.13
CA ARG A 363 13.83 -12.07 5.94
C ARG A 363 15.08 -12.95 6.08
N PRO A 364 14.98 -14.05 6.84
CA PRO A 364 16.09 -14.99 7.02
C PRO A 364 16.54 -15.61 5.69
N MET A 365 17.81 -16.01 5.64
CA MET A 365 18.38 -16.73 4.50
C MET A 365 18.49 -18.20 4.87
N GLN A 366 17.88 -19.05 4.05
CA GLN A 366 18.08 -20.49 4.19
C GLN A 366 19.43 -20.87 3.59
N VAL A 367 20.36 -21.33 4.43
CA VAL A 367 21.72 -21.72 4.02
C VAL A 367 21.84 -23.24 3.82
N GLU A 368 21.04 -24.03 4.56
CA GLU A 368 20.91 -25.48 4.40
C GLU A 368 19.44 -25.91 4.63
N GLU A 369 19.12 -27.20 4.50
CA GLU A 369 17.77 -27.68 4.79
C GLU A 369 17.39 -27.37 6.25
N ARG A 370 16.37 -26.51 6.43
CA ARG A 370 15.89 -26.03 7.74
C ARG A 370 16.92 -25.26 8.59
N VAL A 371 18.05 -24.85 8.00
CA VAL A 371 19.04 -23.98 8.66
C VAL A 371 18.93 -22.58 8.09
N PHE A 372 18.71 -21.60 8.97
CA PHE A 372 18.46 -20.21 8.61
C PHE A 372 19.44 -19.28 9.32
N GLU A 373 19.93 -18.30 8.57
CA GLU A 373 20.80 -17.25 9.07
C GLU A 373 20.17 -15.87 8.90
N ASP A 374 20.57 -14.92 9.75
CA ASP A 374 20.15 -13.53 9.61
C ASP A 374 20.80 -12.91 8.36
N ARG A 375 20.07 -12.00 7.76
CA ARG A 375 20.51 -11.24 6.61
C ARG A 375 21.05 -9.90 7.09
N ALA A 376 22.37 -9.82 7.27
CA ALA A 376 23.06 -8.63 7.78
C ALA A 376 22.77 -7.31 7.02
N ARG A 377 22.31 -7.37 5.75
CA ARG A 377 21.83 -6.19 5.02
C ARG A 377 20.55 -5.60 5.60
N THR A 378 19.65 -6.40 6.17
CA THR A 378 18.38 -5.97 6.77
C THR A 378 18.62 -4.93 7.88
N ALA A 379 19.51 -5.22 8.83
CA ALA A 379 19.87 -4.28 9.89
C ALA A 379 20.45 -2.95 9.34
N ARG A 380 21.30 -3.03 8.31
CA ARG A 380 21.86 -1.84 7.66
C ARG A 380 20.79 -0.99 6.94
N LEU A 381 19.80 -1.62 6.32
CA LEU A 381 18.67 -0.91 5.70
C LEU A 381 17.82 -0.20 6.75
N ILE A 382 17.58 -0.83 7.90
CA ILE A 382 16.85 -0.23 9.02
C ILE A 382 17.55 1.03 9.51
N GLU A 383 18.86 0.97 9.74
CA GLU A 383 19.64 2.15 10.19
C GLU A 383 19.59 3.29 9.17
N VAL A 384 19.74 2.99 7.87
CA VAL A 384 19.63 3.99 6.81
C VAL A 384 18.21 4.58 6.74
N GLN A 385 17.17 3.76 6.77
CA GLN A 385 15.78 4.23 6.70
C GLN A 385 15.42 5.10 7.91
N HIS A 386 15.83 4.69 9.11
CA HIS A 386 15.64 5.47 10.33
C HIS A 386 16.34 6.82 10.22
N ARG A 387 17.63 6.85 9.85
CA ARG A 387 18.38 8.11 9.69
C ARG A 387 17.71 9.04 8.67
N VAL A 388 17.41 8.54 7.47
CA VAL A 388 16.80 9.33 6.41
C VAL A 388 15.41 9.83 6.82
N ALA A 389 14.62 9.01 7.53
CA ALA A 389 13.32 9.44 8.04
C ALA A 389 13.46 10.66 8.97
N LEU A 390 14.32 10.57 9.99
CA LEU A 390 14.50 11.64 10.97
C LEU A 390 15.06 12.94 10.35
N GLU A 391 15.99 12.82 9.40
CA GLU A 391 16.56 13.97 8.69
C GLU A 391 15.51 14.77 7.90
N HIS A 392 14.42 14.13 7.47
CA HIS A 392 13.36 14.75 6.66
C HIS A 392 12.08 15.03 7.46
N GLY A 393 12.11 14.86 8.79
CA GLY A 393 10.95 15.02 9.65
C GLY A 393 9.87 13.95 9.45
N CYS A 394 10.24 12.79 8.90
CA CYS A 394 9.38 11.63 8.80
C CYS A 394 9.49 10.76 10.07
N GLY A 395 8.44 10.02 10.38
CA GLY A 395 8.51 8.92 11.33
C GLY A 395 9.11 7.65 10.71
N PHE A 396 9.53 6.72 11.55
CA PHE A 396 10.03 5.39 11.18
C PHE A 396 9.34 4.30 12.00
N PHE A 397 8.89 3.24 11.33
CA PHE A 397 8.30 2.06 11.97
C PHE A 397 9.09 0.80 11.59
N ASP A 398 9.72 0.16 12.58
CA ASP A 398 10.62 -0.96 12.38
C ASP A 398 9.88 -2.32 12.44
N LEU A 399 9.70 -2.95 11.28
CA LEU A 399 9.05 -4.25 11.20
C LEU A 399 9.86 -5.38 11.87
N VAL A 400 11.19 -5.30 11.90
CA VAL A 400 12.00 -6.32 12.60
C VAL A 400 11.82 -6.18 14.11
N ALA A 401 11.85 -4.97 14.65
CA ALA A 401 11.56 -4.73 16.06
C ALA A 401 10.12 -5.15 16.41
N PHE A 402 9.14 -4.79 15.58
CA PHE A 402 7.76 -5.24 15.71
C PHE A 402 7.65 -6.77 15.79
N GLN A 403 8.37 -7.52 14.95
CA GLN A 403 8.29 -8.97 14.97
C GLN A 403 8.94 -9.63 16.20
N GLY A 404 9.84 -8.90 16.89
CA GLY A 404 10.62 -9.42 18.02
C GLY A 404 12.11 -9.61 17.73
N GLY A 405 12.65 -8.97 16.70
CA GLY A 405 14.07 -9.02 16.35
C GLY A 405 14.40 -9.93 15.16
N ALA A 406 15.69 -10.07 14.86
CA ALA A 406 16.17 -10.93 13.77
C ALA A 406 15.77 -12.40 13.99
N LEU A 407 15.52 -13.12 12.90
CA LEU A 407 15.06 -14.52 12.88
C LEU A 407 13.69 -14.79 13.51
N SER A 408 12.98 -13.76 13.99
CA SER A 408 11.61 -13.88 14.51
C SER A 408 10.61 -14.38 13.45
N MET A 409 10.89 -14.18 12.15
CA MET A 409 10.06 -14.70 11.06
C MET A 409 9.93 -16.22 11.10
N LEU A 410 10.95 -16.95 11.59
CA LEU A 410 10.91 -18.40 11.77
C LEU A 410 9.88 -18.80 12.82
N GLN A 411 9.90 -18.13 13.98
CA GLN A 411 8.92 -18.34 15.05
C GLN A 411 7.50 -17.99 14.58
N TRP A 412 7.36 -16.89 13.85
CA TRP A 412 6.09 -16.48 13.27
C TRP A 412 5.54 -17.51 12.28
N ALA A 413 6.40 -18.14 11.46
CA ALA A 413 5.99 -19.16 10.51
C ALA A 413 5.64 -20.50 11.20
N ALA A 414 6.30 -20.81 12.32
CA ALA A 414 6.09 -22.05 13.08
C ALA A 414 4.93 -21.97 14.10
N SER A 415 4.45 -20.78 14.44
CA SER A 415 3.35 -20.57 15.40
C SER A 415 2.02 -21.19 14.97
N ASP A 416 1.12 -21.43 15.94
CA ASP A 416 -0.27 -21.86 15.69
C ASP A 416 -1.26 -20.90 16.40
N PRO A 417 -2.09 -20.15 15.65
CA PRO A 417 -2.09 -20.05 14.19
C PRO A 417 -0.84 -19.36 13.66
N ALA A 418 -0.37 -19.75 12.46
CA ALA A 418 0.83 -19.17 11.86
C ALA A 418 0.64 -17.67 11.55
N TYR A 419 1.58 -16.83 12.00
CA TYR A 419 1.63 -15.40 11.70
C TYR A 419 2.38 -15.11 10.40
N ALA A 420 3.31 -15.99 10.00
CA ALA A 420 4.03 -15.90 8.74
C ALA A 420 3.82 -17.11 7.82
N SER A 421 4.01 -16.88 6.52
CA SER A 421 4.04 -17.90 5.50
C SER A 421 5.33 -18.72 5.61
N GLN A 422 5.28 -19.96 5.14
CA GLN A 422 6.45 -20.86 5.08
C GLN A 422 7.51 -20.39 4.05
N ASP A 423 7.24 -19.32 3.30
CA ASP A 423 8.26 -18.65 2.48
C ASP A 423 9.23 -17.79 3.31
N HIS A 424 8.96 -17.59 4.60
CA HIS A 424 9.74 -16.76 5.53
C HIS A 424 9.99 -15.33 5.01
N VAL A 425 9.03 -14.81 4.23
CA VAL A 425 9.05 -13.44 3.71
C VAL A 425 7.72 -12.75 4.01
N HIS A 426 6.59 -13.40 3.70
CA HIS A 426 5.27 -12.78 3.79
C HIS A 426 4.53 -13.21 5.05
N TYR A 427 3.72 -12.32 5.61
CA TYR A 427 2.82 -12.68 6.71
C TYR A 427 1.59 -13.44 6.21
N THR A 428 0.96 -14.21 7.10
CA THR A 428 -0.40 -14.73 6.87
C THR A 428 -1.44 -13.62 7.10
N ARG A 429 -2.73 -13.94 6.93
CA ARG A 429 -3.80 -13.00 7.30
C ARG A 429 -3.76 -12.61 8.79
N VAL A 430 -3.31 -13.51 9.66
CA VAL A 430 -3.19 -13.26 11.10
C VAL A 430 -2.06 -12.27 11.35
N GLY A 431 -0.86 -12.52 10.82
CA GLY A 431 0.28 -11.60 10.99
C GLY A 431 0.06 -10.22 10.37
N TYR A 432 -0.54 -10.14 9.18
CA TYR A 432 -0.88 -8.83 8.60
C TYR A 432 -1.99 -8.10 9.39
N ARG A 433 -2.93 -8.81 10.01
CA ARG A 433 -3.92 -8.17 10.89
C ARG A 433 -3.22 -7.59 12.11
N ARG A 434 -2.34 -8.36 12.75
CA ARG A 434 -1.53 -7.90 13.88
C ARG A 434 -0.71 -6.66 13.53
N LEU A 435 -0.06 -6.66 12.35
CA LEU A 435 0.62 -5.47 11.85
C LEU A 435 -0.32 -4.27 11.73
N GLY A 436 -1.51 -4.48 11.16
CA GLY A 436 -2.53 -3.43 11.05
C GLY A 436 -2.95 -2.85 12.41
N GLU A 437 -3.15 -3.70 13.42
CA GLU A 437 -3.52 -3.31 14.79
C GLU A 437 -2.43 -2.47 15.47
N VAL A 438 -1.18 -2.94 15.44
CA VAL A 438 -0.06 -2.24 16.07
C VAL A 438 0.24 -0.93 15.34
N LEU A 439 0.32 -0.97 14.01
CA LEU A 439 0.60 0.22 13.22
C LEU A 439 -0.51 1.27 13.37
N LEU A 440 -1.77 0.86 13.41
CA LEU A 440 -2.88 1.79 13.68
C LEU A 440 -2.74 2.44 15.06
N SER A 441 -2.42 1.66 16.08
CA SER A 441 -2.22 2.17 17.44
C SER A 441 -1.07 3.19 17.47
N ALA A 442 0.03 2.91 16.78
CA ALA A 442 1.17 3.80 16.68
C ALA A 442 0.85 5.08 15.88
N LEU A 443 0.10 4.98 14.78
CA LEU A 443 -0.37 6.13 14.00
C LEU A 443 -1.27 7.08 14.81
N LEU A 444 -2.00 6.54 15.79
CA LEU A 444 -2.91 7.28 16.65
C LEU A 444 -2.31 7.67 18.00
N GLU A 445 -1.07 7.28 18.30
CA GLU A 445 -0.39 7.68 19.54
C GLU A 445 -0.29 9.21 19.61
N GLY A 446 -0.62 9.78 20.77
CA GLY A 446 -0.59 11.23 20.98
C GLY A 446 -1.79 12.00 20.39
N MET A 447 -2.68 11.33 19.64
CA MET A 447 -3.90 11.98 19.17
C MET A 447 -4.86 12.21 20.36
N PRO A 448 -5.39 13.45 20.55
CA PRO A 448 -6.37 13.73 21.60
C PRO A 448 -7.60 12.83 21.47
N ALA A 449 -8.19 12.45 22.61
CA ALA A 449 -9.47 11.75 22.60
C ALA A 449 -10.51 12.67 21.93
N SER A 450 -11.31 12.09 21.01
CA SER A 450 -12.41 12.79 20.36
C SER A 450 -13.48 13.11 21.41
N GLY A 451 -13.32 14.25 22.08
CA GLY A 451 -14.07 14.68 23.26
C GLY A 451 -13.43 15.85 24.00
N ASP A 452 -12.10 15.99 23.94
CA ASP A 452 -11.39 17.09 24.58
C ASP A 452 -11.34 18.30 23.65
N ARG A 453 -12.44 19.04 23.58
CA ARG A 453 -12.37 20.49 23.39
C ARG A 453 -11.76 21.07 24.66
N GLU A 454 -10.44 21.01 24.78
CA GLU A 454 -9.76 21.92 25.69
C GLU A 454 -9.54 23.24 24.97
N LEU A 455 -10.07 24.28 25.60
CA LEU A 455 -10.00 25.67 25.19
C LEU A 455 -8.53 26.11 25.09
N ALA A 456 -7.94 25.97 23.91
CA ALA A 456 -6.84 26.84 23.50
C ALA A 456 -7.43 28.13 22.90
N SER A 457 -8.31 28.80 23.65
CA SER A 457 -8.51 30.24 23.45
C SER A 457 -7.26 30.90 24.00
N ALA A 458 -6.46 31.47 23.11
CA ALA A 458 -5.36 32.34 23.45
C ALA A 458 -5.81 33.33 24.54
N SER A 459 -5.27 33.17 25.76
CA SER A 459 -5.17 34.26 26.71
C SER A 459 -4.11 35.19 26.16
N VAL A 460 -4.54 36.09 25.28
CA VAL A 460 -3.86 37.36 25.09
C VAL A 460 -4.05 38.11 26.40
N GLU A 461 -3.06 38.03 27.28
CA GLU A 461 -2.90 39.01 28.35
C GLU A 461 -2.72 40.37 27.66
N VAL A 462 -3.80 41.14 27.64
CA VAL A 462 -3.73 42.57 27.38
C VAL A 462 -3.32 43.19 28.72
N ASP A 463 -2.05 43.57 28.82
CA ASP A 463 -1.56 44.45 29.87
C ASP A 463 -2.28 45.80 29.77
N ASP A 464 -3.30 45.97 30.60
CA ASP A 464 -3.89 47.28 30.90
C ASP A 464 -3.02 47.97 31.97
N ALA A 465 -1.93 48.59 31.53
CA ALA A 465 -1.15 49.50 32.34
C ALA A 465 -1.73 50.92 32.21
N GLY A 466 -2.51 51.29 33.22
CA GLY A 466 -3.30 52.51 33.28
C GLY A 466 -2.51 53.82 33.15
N ALA A 467 -3.21 54.80 32.59
CA ALA A 467 -2.87 56.20 32.70
C ALA A 467 -3.12 56.71 34.12
N ALA A 468 -2.12 57.36 34.71
CA ALA A 468 -2.30 58.37 35.75
C ALA A 468 -1.25 59.47 35.59
N GLU A 469 -1.76 60.68 35.35
CA GLU A 469 -1.04 61.95 35.22
C GLU A 469 -0.40 62.43 36.53
N ALA A 470 0.67 63.23 36.38
CA ALA A 470 1.05 64.44 37.13
C ALA A 470 2.59 64.60 37.00
N SER A 471 3.26 65.72 36.73
CA SER A 471 2.95 67.15 36.50
C SER A 471 4.33 67.84 36.19
N PRO A 472 4.53 69.17 36.11
CA PRO A 472 5.36 69.78 35.08
C PRO A 472 6.66 70.41 35.63
N ALA A 473 7.57 70.83 34.74
CA ALA A 473 8.18 72.17 34.73
C ALA A 473 9.44 72.26 33.85
N ARG A 474 9.40 73.29 33.00
CA ARG A 474 10.48 74.00 32.29
C ARG A 474 11.06 73.39 31.02
#